data_AF-A0AAD1MS56-F1
#
_entry.id   AF-A0AAD1MS56-F1
#
_cell.length_a   1.000
_cell.length_b   1.000
_cell.length_c   1.000
_cell.angle_alpha   90.00
_cell.angle_beta   90.00
_cell.angle_gamma   90.00
#
_symmetry.space_group_name_H-M   'P 1'
#
loop_
_entity.id
_entity.type
_entity.pdbx_description
1 polymer ?
#
loop_
_entity_poly.entity_id
_entity_poly.type
_entity_poly.pdbx_seq_one_letter_code
_entity_poly.pdbx_strand_id
1 'polypeptide(L)'
;MTETPAELPSPDDFRRRLAHVDREFADARRYLSALNADDNDELSALMAEIHHSGRAMQVLAAMAVQALNFAQLSADRLGGDVQKWLDGSVMAQDTAENERDRSELGGEG
;
A
#
# COMPACT_ATOMS: atom_id res chain seq x y z
N MET A 1 16.73 42.32 0.88
CA MET A 1 15.97 41.43 -0.03
C MET A 1 14.78 40.92 0.75
N THR A 2 13.61 41.50 0.53
CA THR A 2 12.34 41.07 1.14
C THR A 2 11.88 39.81 0.43
N GLU A 3 11.82 38.68 1.14
CA GLU A 3 11.17 37.48 0.64
C GLU A 3 9.70 37.82 0.37
N THR A 4 9.33 37.83 -0.91
CA THR A 4 7.93 37.93 -1.31
C THR A 4 7.19 36.74 -0.72
N PRO A 5 6.06 36.93 -0.02
CA PRO A 5 5.27 35.81 0.49
C PRO A 5 4.94 34.90 -0.70
N ALA A 6 5.28 33.62 -0.59
CA ALA A 6 4.95 32.65 -1.63
C ALA A 6 3.44 32.75 -1.89
N GLU A 7 3.09 33.20 -3.10
CA GLU A 7 1.71 33.41 -3.51
C GLU A 7 0.95 32.09 -3.30
N LEU A 8 -0.15 32.14 -2.54
CA LEU A 8 -0.94 30.94 -2.27
C LEU A 8 -1.41 30.37 -3.62
N PRO A 9 -1.31 29.04 -3.83
CA PRO A 9 -1.66 28.44 -5.11
C PRO A 9 -3.12 28.72 -5.45
N SER A 10 -3.40 28.92 -6.75
CA SER A 10 -4.77 29.12 -7.21
C SER A 10 -5.63 27.90 -6.87
N PRO A 11 -6.97 28.06 -6.70
CA PRO A 11 -7.86 26.93 -6.44
C PRO A 11 -7.76 25.81 -7.48
N ASP A 12 -7.47 26.13 -8.73
CA ASP A 12 -7.31 25.14 -9.80
C ASP A 12 -5.98 24.40 -9.71
N ASP A 13 -4.90 25.07 -9.32
CA ASP A 13 -3.62 24.41 -9.02
C ASP A 13 -3.74 23.49 -7.81
N PHE A 14 -4.51 23.90 -6.80
CA PHE A 14 -4.80 23.07 -5.65
C PHE A 14 -5.59 21.82 -6.05
N ARG A 15 -6.65 21.96 -6.84
CA ARG A 15 -7.44 20.81 -7.35
C ARG A 15 -6.60 19.86 -8.19
N ARG A 16 -5.73 20.38 -9.06
CA ARG A 16 -4.82 19.56 -9.87
C ARG A 16 -3.82 18.79 -9.00
N ARG A 17 -3.26 19.43 -7.97
CA ARG A 17 -2.37 18.78 -7.00
C ARG A 17 -3.10 17.70 -6.21
N LEU A 18 -4.32 17.97 -5.75
CA LEU A 18 -5.13 16.99 -5.02
C LEU A 18 -5.46 15.77 -5.90
N ALA A 19 -5.92 16.01 -7.13
CA ALA A 19 -6.23 14.94 -8.08
C ALA A 19 -5.01 14.10 -8.46
N HIS A 20 -3.82 14.71 -8.51
CA HIS A 20 -2.56 13.98 -8.66
C HIS A 20 -2.38 13.03 -7.47
N VAL A 21 -2.34 13.59 -6.25
CA VAL A 21 -2.16 12.83 -5.01
C VAL A 21 -3.16 11.68 -4.91
N ASP A 22 -4.44 11.90 -5.20
CA ASP A 22 -5.46 10.84 -5.16
C ASP A 22 -5.15 9.68 -6.12
N ARG A 23 -4.59 9.99 -7.31
CA ARG A 23 -4.15 8.99 -8.29
C ARG A 23 -2.97 8.18 -7.77
N GLU A 24 -1.93 8.80 -7.20
CA GLU A 24 -0.79 8.04 -6.67
C GLU A 24 -1.19 7.13 -5.51
N PHE A 25 -2.12 7.57 -4.66
CA PHE A 25 -2.68 6.72 -3.60
C PHE A 25 -3.54 5.58 -4.16
N ALA A 26 -4.24 5.79 -5.27
CA ALA A 26 -4.98 4.73 -5.95
C ALA A 26 -4.04 3.70 -6.60
N ASP A 27 -3.01 4.15 -7.30
CA ASP A 27 -1.99 3.29 -7.91
C ASP A 27 -1.25 2.47 -6.85
N ALA A 28 -0.93 3.07 -5.69
CA ALA A 28 -0.36 2.37 -4.54
C ALA A 28 -1.26 1.24 -4.02
N ARG A 29 -2.57 1.48 -3.89
CA ARG A 29 -3.53 0.44 -3.47
C ARG A 29 -3.67 -0.67 -4.49
N ARG A 30 -3.74 -0.33 -5.78
CA ARG A 30 -3.79 -1.32 -6.87
C ARG A 30 -2.54 -2.20 -6.88
N TYR A 31 -1.37 -1.59 -6.67
CA TYR A 31 -0.10 -2.32 -6.57
C TYR A 31 -0.12 -3.35 -5.44
N LEU A 32 -0.49 -2.93 -4.24
CA LEU A 32 -0.58 -3.82 -3.07
C LEU A 32 -1.66 -4.90 -3.26
N SER A 33 -2.78 -4.56 -3.90
CA SER A 33 -3.86 -5.52 -4.20
C SER A 33 -3.43 -6.60 -5.18
N ALA A 34 -2.78 -6.21 -6.29
CA ALA A 34 -2.26 -7.15 -7.28
C ALA A 34 -1.17 -8.05 -6.68
N LEU A 35 -0.29 -7.47 -5.85
CA LEU A 35 0.73 -8.22 -5.11
C LEU A 35 0.10 -9.25 -4.15
N ASN A 36 -0.93 -8.87 -3.40
CA ASN A 36 -1.63 -9.80 -2.49
C ASN A 36 -2.43 -10.88 -3.22
N ALA A 37 -2.84 -10.63 -4.47
CA ALA A 37 -3.58 -11.59 -5.28
C ALA A 37 -2.66 -12.53 -6.10
N ASP A 38 -1.34 -12.38 -6.00
CA ASP A 38 -0.34 -13.02 -6.86
C ASP A 38 -0.61 -12.80 -8.37
N ASP A 39 -1.28 -11.70 -8.73
CA ASP A 39 -1.57 -11.34 -10.12
C ASP A 39 -0.37 -10.62 -10.74
N ASN A 40 0.59 -11.43 -11.20
CA ASN A 40 1.84 -10.95 -11.79
C ASN A 40 1.62 -10.18 -13.11
N ASP A 41 0.54 -10.45 -13.84
CA ASP A 41 0.23 -9.77 -15.10
C ASP A 41 -0.29 -8.35 -14.83
N GLU A 42 -1.24 -8.19 -13.89
CA GLU A 42 -1.69 -6.87 -13.46
C GLU A 42 -0.54 -6.08 -12.82
N LEU A 43 0.27 -6.74 -11.98
CA LEU A 43 1.41 -6.10 -11.32
C LEU A 43 2.41 -5.56 -12.35
N SER A 44 2.75 -6.36 -13.36
CA SER A 44 3.67 -5.98 -14.43
C SER A 44 3.12 -4.83 -15.27
N ALA A 45 1.84 -4.89 -15.64
CA ALA A 45 1.18 -3.83 -16.41
C ALA A 45 1.16 -2.50 -15.64
N LEU A 46 0.84 -2.54 -14.34
CA LEU A 46 0.79 -1.36 -13.48
C LEU A 46 2.18 -0.76 -13.28
N MET A 47 3.21 -1.58 -13.06
CA MET A 47 4.59 -1.09 -12.94
C MET A 47 5.06 -0.40 -14.23
N ALA A 48 4.70 -0.94 -15.39
CA ALA A 48 5.02 -0.31 -16.67
C ALA A 48 4.32 1.05 -16.83
N GLU A 49 3.04 1.17 -16.46
CA GLU A 49 2.30 2.45 -16.50
C GLU A 49 2.94 3.50 -15.58
N ILE A 50 3.22 3.12 -14.32
CA ILE A 50 3.82 4.00 -13.32
C ILE A 50 5.20 4.48 -13.80
N HIS A 51 6.02 3.57 -14.32
CA HIS A 51 7.34 3.89 -14.86
C HIS A 51 7.24 4.82 -16.08
N HIS A 52 6.38 4.51 -17.05
CA HIS A 52 6.21 5.33 -18.26
C HIS A 52 5.75 6.76 -17.93
N SER A 53 4.93 6.92 -16.89
CA SER A 53 4.49 8.24 -16.43
C SER A 53 5.53 9.01 -15.60
N GLY A 54 6.67 8.40 -15.25
CA GLY A 54 7.70 9.00 -14.41
C GLY A 54 7.28 9.21 -12.95
N ARG A 55 6.23 8.51 -12.49
CA ARG A 55 5.61 8.71 -11.18
C ARG A 55 6.03 7.70 -10.11
N ALA A 56 7.01 6.85 -10.40
CA ALA A 56 7.43 5.77 -9.51
C ALA A 56 7.75 6.25 -8.08
N MET A 57 8.48 7.35 -7.95
CA MET A 57 8.83 7.90 -6.63
C MET A 57 7.62 8.45 -5.88
N GLN A 58 6.66 9.05 -6.58
CA GLN A 58 5.44 9.60 -5.99
C GLN A 58 4.50 8.49 -5.52
N VAL A 59 4.36 7.41 -6.31
CA VAL A 59 3.57 6.24 -5.90
C VAL A 59 4.25 5.54 -4.71
N LEU A 60 5.58 5.41 -4.70
CA LEU A 60 6.32 4.88 -3.56
C LEU A 60 6.11 5.73 -2.29
N ALA A 61 6.15 7.06 -2.41
CA ALA A 61 5.86 7.96 -1.30
C ALA A 61 4.41 7.79 -0.80
N ALA A 62 3.44 7.63 -1.71
CA ALA A 62 2.05 7.35 -1.35
C ALA A 62 1.91 6.02 -0.58
N MET A 63 2.62 4.96 -0.99
CA MET A 63 2.68 3.69 -0.25
C MET A 63 3.25 3.90 1.17
N ALA A 64 4.34 4.67 1.31
CA ALA A 64 4.94 4.95 2.61
C ALA A 64 3.97 5.70 3.54
N VAL A 65 3.23 6.69 3.03
CA VAL A 65 2.20 7.40 3.81
C VAL A 65 1.08 6.45 4.24
N GLN A 66 0.62 5.57 3.35
CA GLN A 66 -0.39 4.55 3.69
C GLN A 66 0.12 3.60 4.79
N ALA A 67 1.37 3.15 4.70
CA ALA A 67 1.99 2.30 5.72
C ALA A 67 2.13 3.00 7.08
N LEU A 68 2.52 4.28 7.09
CA LEU A 68 2.58 5.08 8.33
C LEU A 68 1.21 5.30 8.95
N ASN A 69 0.19 5.63 8.14
CA ASN A 69 -1.19 5.77 8.62
C ASN A 69 -1.72 4.44 9.17
N PHE A 70 -1.41 3.33 8.51
CA PHE A 70 -1.73 1.99 8.99
C PHE A 70 -1.03 1.70 10.32
N ALA A 71 0.25 2.03 10.45
CA ALA A 71 1.01 1.83 11.69
C ALA A 71 0.45 2.66 12.85
N GLN A 72 0.00 3.89 12.61
CA GLN A 72 -0.66 4.73 13.61
C GLN A 72 -2.02 4.16 14.03
N LEU A 73 -2.87 3.82 13.05
CA LEU A 73 -4.16 3.16 13.32
C LEU A 73 -3.99 1.83 14.07
N SER A 74 -2.93 1.10 13.72
CA SER A 74 -2.52 -0.13 14.37
C SER A 74 -2.03 0.14 15.78
N ALA A 75 -1.23 1.18 16.02
CA ALA A 75 -0.79 1.54 17.36
C ALA A 75 -1.99 1.85 18.29
N ASP A 76 -2.96 2.61 17.78
CA ASP A 76 -4.18 2.96 18.50
C ASP A 76 -5.09 1.74 18.82
N ARG A 77 -5.03 0.68 18.01
CA ARG A 77 -5.89 -0.51 18.14
C ARG A 77 -5.19 -1.78 18.65
N LEU A 78 -3.88 -1.89 18.47
CA LEU A 78 -3.03 -3.07 18.74
C LEU A 78 -1.98 -2.81 19.83
N GLY A 79 -1.96 -1.61 20.42
CA GLY A 79 -1.09 -1.30 21.57
C GLY A 79 0.35 -0.91 21.21
N GLY A 80 0.59 -0.46 19.98
CA GLY A 80 1.83 0.23 19.60
C GLY A 80 2.95 -0.60 18.98
N ASP A 81 2.81 -1.93 18.88
CA ASP A 81 3.87 -2.80 18.39
C ASP A 81 3.49 -3.49 17.07
N VAL A 82 3.69 -2.75 15.98
CA VAL A 82 3.44 -3.22 14.60
C VAL A 82 4.36 -4.40 14.25
N GLN A 83 5.59 -4.42 14.78
CA GLN A 83 6.52 -5.54 14.56
C GLN A 83 5.98 -6.81 15.19
N LYS A 84 5.56 -6.75 16.46
CA LYS A 84 4.93 -7.90 17.14
C LYS A 84 3.64 -8.36 16.45
N TRP A 85 2.87 -7.45 15.88
CA TRP A 85 1.69 -7.82 15.09
C TRP A 85 2.07 -8.52 13.77
N LEU A 86 3.11 -8.05 13.07
CA LEU A 86 3.64 -8.73 11.89
C LEU A 86 4.16 -10.12 12.24
N ASP A 87 4.96 -10.24 13.30
CA ASP A 87 5.48 -11.52 13.79
C ASP A 87 4.35 -12.50 14.14
N GLY A 88 3.26 -11.99 14.75
CA GLY A 88 2.06 -12.79 15.05
C GLY A 88 1.23 -13.15 13.82
N SER A 89 1.20 -12.30 12.79
CA SER A 89 0.44 -12.53 11.56
C SER A 89 1.10 -13.60 10.67
N VAL A 90 2.44 -13.61 10.60
CA VAL A 90 3.21 -14.67 9.93
C VAL A 90 2.91 -16.04 10.55
N MET A 91 2.92 -16.13 11.88
CA MET A 91 2.58 -17.36 12.60
C MET A 91 1.13 -17.83 12.33
N ALA A 92 0.19 -16.90 12.18
CA ALA A 92 -1.20 -17.23 11.86
C ALA A 92 -1.38 -17.70 10.41
N GLN A 93 -0.63 -17.15 9.46
CA GLN A 93 -0.62 -17.60 8.06
C GLN A 93 -0.02 -19.00 7.93
N ASP A 94 1.12 -19.26 8.57
CA ASP A 94 1.75 -20.59 8.59
C ASP A 94 0.83 -21.66 9.21
N THR A 95 0.02 -21.28 10.19
CA THR A 95 -0.97 -22.18 10.81
C THR A 95 -2.12 -22.47 9.85
N ALA A 96 -2.61 -21.46 9.13
CA ALA A 96 -3.70 -21.60 8.15
C ALA A 96 -3.28 -22.41 6.91
N GLU A 97 -2.03 -22.27 6.45
CA GLU A 97 -1.47 -23.11 5.38
C GLU A 97 -1.33 -24.57 5.82
N ASN A 98 -0.81 -24.82 7.03
CA ASN A 98 -0.71 -26.18 7.59
C ASN A 98 -2.09 -26.87 7.79
N GLU A 99 -3.14 -26.12 8.10
CA GLU A 99 -4.50 -26.67 8.25
C GLU A 99 -5.15 -27.01 6.90
N ARG A 100 -4.85 -26.26 5.83
CA ARG A 100 -5.26 -26.61 4.47
C ARG A 100 -4.58 -27.89 4.00
N ASP A 101 -3.25 -28.00 4.18
CA ASP A 101 -2.49 -29.20 3.82
C ASP A 101 -2.96 -30.46 4.55
N ARG A 102 -3.36 -30.33 5.82
CA ARG A 102 -3.93 -31.45 6.60
C ARG A 102 -5.35 -31.83 6.17
N SER A 103 -6.12 -30.88 5.65
CA SER A 103 -7.49 -31.15 5.18
C SER A 103 -7.52 -31.85 3.82
N GLU A 104 -6.46 -31.71 3.02
CA GLU A 104 -6.35 -32.36 1.70
C GLU A 104 -5.79 -33.80 1.77
N LEU A 105 -5.14 -34.17 2.87
CA LEU A 105 -4.60 -35.53 3.09
C LEU A 105 -5.52 -36.47 3.90
N GLY A 106 -6.70 -35.99 4.32
CA GLY A 106 -7.67 -36.76 5.12
C GLY A 106 -8.72 -37.55 4.31
N GLY A 107 -8.57 -37.62 2.99
CA GLY A 107 -9.50 -38.29 2.08
C GLY A 107 -9.10 -39.71 1.69
N GLU A 108 -9.07 -40.63 2.65
CA GLU A 108 -9.08 -42.07 2.36
C GLU A 108 -10.23 -42.75 3.13
N GLY A 109 -11.28 -43.08 2.38
CA GLY A 109 -12.45 -43.85 2.81
C GLY A 109 -13.23 -44.31 1.59
#